data_AF-A0A0D6JCJ3-F1
#
_entry.id   AF-A0A0D6JCJ3-F1
#
_cell.length_a   1.000
_cell.length_b   1.000
_cell.length_c   1.000
_cell.angle_alpha   90.00
_cell.angle_beta   90.00
_cell.angle_gamma   90.00
#
_symmetry.space_group_name_H-M   'P 1'
#
loop_
_entity.id
_entity.type
_entity.pdbx_description
1 polymer ?
#
loop_
_entity_poly.entity_id
_entity_poly.type
_entity_poly.pdbx_seq_one_letter_code
_entity_poly.pdbx_strand_id
1 'polypeptide(L)'
;MTDTIQFPKKPGIIVSDADQRRLTTLATTALDRAPEVAEELLNEMERAEVVPAQSVPPTTVQMGSTVLYKADDGRERRVSLVFPGQADIAEGKISILTPIGTALIGLSEGQSISWMTRDGHRRSMTVVKVEGTIDTLPPTDDTDPGPAAA
;
A
#
# COMPACT_ATOMS: atom_id res chain seq x y z
N MET A 1 -30.54 19.01 -19.10
CA MET A 1 -29.21 19.29 -18.53
C MET A 1 -28.94 18.21 -17.51
N THR A 2 -28.32 17.12 -17.94
CA THR A 2 -28.00 15.98 -17.07
C THR A 2 -26.62 16.28 -16.50
N ASP A 3 -26.57 16.62 -15.21
CA ASP A 3 -25.31 16.80 -14.50
C ASP A 3 -24.66 15.42 -14.39
N THR A 4 -23.73 15.13 -15.29
CA THR A 4 -22.90 13.94 -15.21
C THR A 4 -22.06 14.07 -13.96
N ILE A 5 -22.42 13.31 -12.91
CA ILE A 5 -21.62 13.21 -11.69
C ILE A 5 -20.25 12.63 -12.08
N GLN A 6 -19.31 13.52 -12.34
CA GLN A 6 -17.93 13.18 -12.65
C GLN A 6 -17.26 12.81 -11.33
N PHE A 7 -17.24 11.51 -11.00
CA PHE A 7 -16.43 11.02 -9.89
C PHE A 7 -14.97 11.40 -10.17
N PRO A 8 -14.27 12.07 -9.24
CA PRO A 8 -12.89 12.42 -9.46
C PRO A 8 -12.09 11.14 -9.74
N LYS A 9 -11.33 11.15 -10.84
CA LYS A 9 -10.44 10.05 -11.23
C LYS A 9 -9.51 9.77 -10.04
N LYS A 10 -9.43 8.52 -9.59
CA LYS A 10 -8.53 8.13 -8.49
C LYS A 10 -7.10 8.64 -8.75
N PRO A 11 -6.36 9.12 -7.73
CA PRO A 11 -5.03 9.70 -7.92
C PRO A 11 -4.09 8.70 -8.59
N GLY A 12 -3.14 9.15 -9.41
CA GLY A 12 -2.08 8.28 -9.92
C GLY A 12 -1.26 7.71 -8.75
N ILE A 13 -0.97 6.41 -8.78
CA ILE A 13 -0.16 5.74 -7.76
C ILE A 13 1.16 5.25 -8.38
N ILE A 14 2.23 5.29 -7.59
CA ILE A 14 3.55 4.80 -7.98
C ILE A 14 3.85 3.53 -7.19
N VAL A 15 4.28 2.47 -7.85
CA VAL A 15 4.65 1.20 -7.19
C VAL A 15 5.95 0.66 -7.76
N SER A 16 6.73 -0.02 -6.91
CA SER A 16 7.89 -0.76 -7.38
C SER A 16 7.48 -1.94 -8.27
N ASP A 17 8.35 -2.32 -9.21
CA ASP A 17 8.14 -3.52 -10.04
C ASP A 17 7.99 -4.80 -9.21
N ALA A 18 8.68 -4.88 -8.07
CA ALA A 18 8.63 -6.02 -7.17
C ALA A 18 7.28 -6.10 -6.44
N ASP A 19 6.79 -4.97 -5.94
CA ASP A 19 5.48 -4.92 -5.26
C ASP A 19 4.35 -5.15 -6.26
N GLN A 20 4.41 -4.58 -7.47
CA GLN A 20 3.38 -4.79 -8.50
C GLN A 20 3.14 -6.29 -8.78
N ARG A 21 4.22 -7.06 -8.98
CA ARG A 21 4.11 -8.51 -9.23
C ARG A 21 3.54 -9.27 -8.04
N ARG A 22 4.02 -8.96 -6.83
CA ARG A 22 3.60 -9.60 -5.58
C ARG A 22 2.14 -9.31 -5.27
N LEU A 23 1.73 -8.05 -5.38
CA LEU A 23 0.38 -7.58 -5.09
C LEU A 23 -0.63 -8.11 -6.11
N THR A 24 -0.27 -8.16 -7.40
CA THR A 24 -1.12 -8.77 -8.43
C THR A 24 -1.37 -10.25 -8.13
N THR A 25 -0.32 -11.00 -7.80
CA THR A 25 -0.44 -12.43 -7.46
C THR A 25 -1.29 -12.65 -6.21
N LEU A 26 -1.06 -11.83 -5.17
CA LEU A 26 -1.82 -11.86 -3.94
C LEU A 26 -3.31 -11.60 -4.19
N ALA A 27 -3.62 -10.54 -4.96
CA ALA A 27 -4.98 -10.14 -5.26
C ALA A 27 -5.72 -11.22 -6.07
N THR A 28 -5.09 -11.77 -7.10
CA THR A 28 -5.66 -12.88 -7.89
C THR A 28 -6.00 -14.09 -7.00
N THR A 29 -5.12 -14.43 -6.06
CA THR A 29 -5.37 -15.55 -5.13
C THR A 29 -6.48 -15.24 -4.11
N ALA A 30 -6.72 -13.96 -3.84
CA ALA A 30 -7.71 -13.50 -2.87
C ALA A 30 -9.12 -13.33 -3.48
N LEU A 31 -9.29 -13.44 -4.80
CA LEU A 31 -10.58 -13.23 -5.49
C LEU A 31 -11.72 -14.06 -4.89
N ASP A 32 -11.47 -15.33 -4.54
CA ASP A 32 -12.51 -16.20 -3.96
C ASP A 32 -12.93 -15.80 -2.54
N ARG A 33 -12.03 -15.17 -1.77
CA ARG A 33 -12.22 -14.89 -0.34
C ARG A 33 -12.64 -13.45 -0.07
N ALA A 34 -12.12 -12.51 -0.84
CA ALA A 34 -12.32 -11.08 -0.68
C ALA A 34 -12.42 -10.38 -2.05
N PRO A 35 -13.42 -10.73 -2.89
CA PRO A 35 -13.49 -10.33 -4.28
C PRO A 35 -13.42 -8.81 -4.48
N GLU A 36 -14.19 -8.04 -3.73
CA GLU A 36 -14.25 -6.58 -3.89
C GLU A 36 -12.89 -5.89 -3.65
N VAL A 37 -12.20 -6.26 -2.57
CA VAL A 37 -10.88 -5.68 -2.24
C VAL A 37 -9.80 -6.19 -3.19
N ALA A 38 -9.89 -7.46 -3.59
CA ALA A 38 -8.97 -8.06 -4.57
C ALA A 38 -9.10 -7.39 -5.95
N GLU A 39 -10.32 -7.20 -6.44
CA GLU A 39 -10.60 -6.50 -7.69
C GLU A 39 -10.13 -5.04 -7.62
N GLU A 40 -10.38 -4.35 -6.50
CA GLU A 40 -9.89 -2.98 -6.32
C GLU A 40 -8.37 -2.94 -6.39
N LEU A 41 -7.66 -3.83 -5.68
CA LEU A 41 -6.21 -3.91 -5.72
C LEU A 41 -5.67 -4.24 -7.13
N LEU A 42 -6.32 -5.15 -7.87
CA LEU A 42 -5.96 -5.46 -9.25
C LEU A 42 -6.10 -4.23 -10.15
N ASN A 43 -7.21 -3.50 -10.05
CA ASN A 43 -7.45 -2.28 -10.81
C ASN A 43 -6.42 -1.19 -10.49
N GLU A 44 -6.00 -1.08 -9.22
CA GLU A 44 -4.91 -0.18 -8.82
C GLU A 44 -3.58 -0.61 -9.44
N MET A 45 -3.24 -1.90 -9.41
CA MET A 45 -1.98 -2.41 -9.99
C MET A 45 -1.95 -2.30 -11.53
N GLU A 46 -3.09 -2.36 -12.21
CA GLU A 46 -3.18 -2.21 -13.66
C GLU A 46 -2.87 -0.78 -14.13
N ARG A 47 -3.34 0.22 -13.37
CA ARG A 47 -3.18 1.65 -13.72
C ARG A 47 -1.96 2.32 -13.10
N ALA A 48 -1.23 1.61 -12.23
CA ALA A 48 -0.12 2.17 -11.48
C ALA A 48 1.05 2.54 -12.40
N GLU A 49 1.76 3.62 -12.06
CA GLU A 49 3.07 3.89 -12.62
C GLU A 49 4.09 2.95 -11.98
N VAL A 50 4.62 2.02 -12.77
CA VAL A 50 5.58 1.02 -12.29
C VAL A 50 7.00 1.50 -12.54
N VAL A 51 7.78 1.63 -11.47
CA VAL A 51 9.18 2.05 -11.52
C VAL A 51 10.09 1.02 -10.84
N PRO A 52 11.39 0.99 -11.14
CA PRO A 52 12.34 0.21 -10.35
C PRO A 52 12.28 0.59 -8.86
N ALA A 53 12.48 -0.37 -7.95
CA ALA A 53 12.38 -0.10 -6.50
C ALA A 53 13.23 1.09 -6.03
N GLN A 54 14.45 1.23 -6.56
CA GLN A 54 15.37 2.34 -6.26
C GLN A 54 14.93 3.71 -6.82
N SER A 55 13.94 3.72 -7.70
CA SER A 55 13.38 4.92 -8.33
C SER A 55 12.04 5.34 -7.70
N VAL A 56 11.53 4.57 -6.74
CA VAL A 56 10.34 4.98 -5.98
C VAL A 56 10.70 6.17 -5.08
N PRO A 57 9.93 7.28 -5.11
CA PRO A 57 10.15 8.38 -4.20
C PRO A 57 10.02 7.93 -2.73
N PRO A 58 10.88 8.41 -1.82
CA PRO A 58 10.84 8.00 -0.40
C PRO A 58 9.56 8.43 0.32
N THR A 59 8.80 9.35 -0.27
CA THR A 59 7.51 9.85 0.23
C THR A 59 6.32 9.04 -0.28
N THR A 60 6.55 7.97 -1.03
CA THR A 60 5.50 7.10 -1.58
C THR A 60 5.32 5.86 -0.71
N VAL A 61 4.07 5.56 -0.34
CA VAL A 61 3.70 4.36 0.41
C VAL A 61 4.02 3.12 -0.41
N GLN A 62 4.87 2.24 0.11
CA GLN A 62 5.16 0.91 -0.43
C GLN A 62 4.80 -0.16 0.60
N MET A 63 4.95 -1.44 0.23
CA MET A 63 4.82 -2.50 1.24
C MET A 63 5.90 -2.35 2.33
N GLY A 64 5.48 -2.54 3.58
CA GLY A 64 6.31 -2.36 4.76
C GLY A 64 6.49 -0.91 5.23
N SER A 65 5.96 0.09 4.50
CA SER A 65 5.97 1.48 4.95
C SER A 65 5.12 1.67 6.20
N THR A 66 5.56 2.59 7.08
CA THR A 66 4.71 3.12 8.14
C THR A 66 4.15 4.47 7.72
N VAL A 67 2.83 4.61 7.77
CA VAL A 67 2.10 5.73 7.21
C VAL A 67 1.33 6.43 8.31
N LEU A 68 1.49 7.75 8.38
CA LEU A 68 0.57 8.63 9.10
C LEU A 68 -0.43 9.17 8.08
N TYR A 69 -1.70 8.88 8.26
CA TYR A 69 -2.77 9.42 7.42
C TYR A 69 -3.81 10.14 8.27
N LYS A 70 -4.42 11.18 7.70
CA LYS A 70 -5.55 11.89 8.28
C LYS A 70 -6.84 11.36 7.66
N ALA A 71 -7.75 10.85 8.50
CA ALA A 71 -9.06 10.38 8.07
C ALA A 71 -10.07 11.54 7.95
N ASP A 72 -11.25 11.21 7.43
CA ASP A 72 -12.40 12.10 7.28
C ASP A 72 -12.94 12.71 8.59
N ASP A 73 -12.76 12.02 9.72
CA ASP A 73 -13.05 12.51 11.07
C ASP A 73 -12.03 13.56 11.57
N GLY A 74 -11.03 13.89 10.74
CA GLY A 74 -9.96 14.82 11.04
C GLY A 74 -8.87 14.24 11.94
N ARG A 75 -8.96 12.98 12.36
CA ARG A 75 -7.97 12.33 13.22
C ARG A 75 -6.84 11.73 12.39
N GLU A 76 -5.64 11.86 12.92
CA GLU A 76 -4.47 11.19 12.37
C GLU A 76 -4.34 9.78 12.93
N ARG A 77 -3.96 8.84 12.08
CA ARG A 77 -3.78 7.43 12.40
C ARG A 77 -2.48 6.96 11.80
N ARG A 78 -1.70 6.25 12.61
CA ARG A 78 -0.40 5.70 12.23
C ARG A 78 -0.55 4.19 12.06
N VAL A 79 -0.20 3.68 10.88
CA VAL A 79 -0.32 2.26 10.54
C VAL A 79 0.87 1.78 9.72
N SER A 80 1.23 0.51 9.84
CA SER A 80 2.21 -0.12 8.94
C SER A 80 1.47 -0.98 7.91
N LEU A 81 1.75 -0.77 6.63
CA LEU A 81 1.13 -1.52 5.54
C LEU A 81 1.88 -2.84 5.32
N VAL A 82 1.22 -3.97 5.53
CA VAL A 82 1.86 -5.30 5.54
C VAL A 82 1.08 -6.34 4.74
N PHE A 83 1.71 -7.47 4.46
CA PHE A 83 1.04 -8.62 3.84
C PHE A 83 0.06 -9.29 4.84
N PRO A 84 -0.98 -10.01 4.37
CA PRO A 84 -2.01 -10.58 5.24
C PRO A 84 -1.48 -11.41 6.43
N GLY A 85 -0.43 -12.21 6.23
CA GLY A 85 0.16 -13.03 7.29
C GLY A 85 0.91 -12.26 8.39
N GLN A 86 1.13 -10.96 8.21
CA GLN A 86 1.84 -10.08 9.15
C GLN A 86 0.91 -9.06 9.83
N ALA A 87 -0.39 -9.08 9.49
CA ALA A 87 -1.34 -8.11 10.01
C ALA A 87 -1.57 -8.34 11.51
N ASP A 88 -1.46 -7.26 12.28
CA ASP A 88 -1.66 -7.24 13.72
C ASP A 88 -2.17 -5.85 14.13
N ILE A 89 -3.46 -5.78 14.48
CA ILE A 89 -4.10 -4.53 14.86
C ILE A 89 -3.54 -3.96 16.16
N ALA A 90 -3.10 -4.81 17.10
CA ALA A 90 -2.52 -4.36 18.36
C ALA A 90 -1.17 -3.65 18.13
N GLU A 91 -0.45 -4.04 17.08
CA GLU A 91 0.81 -3.40 16.67
C GLU A 91 0.61 -2.31 15.60
N GLY A 92 -0.62 -1.99 15.21
CA GLY A 92 -0.92 -1.02 14.15
C GLY A 92 -0.56 -1.49 12.74
N LYS A 93 -0.37 -2.79 12.53
CA LYS A 93 -0.09 -3.41 11.23
C LYS A 93 -1.39 -3.77 10.52
N ILE A 94 -1.62 -3.15 9.36
CA ILE A 94 -2.82 -3.40 8.55
C ILE A 94 -2.47 -4.17 7.28
N SER A 95 -3.33 -5.11 6.90
CA SER A 95 -3.13 -5.85 5.65
C SER A 95 -3.43 -4.98 4.43
N ILE A 96 -2.63 -5.14 3.38
CA ILE A 96 -2.93 -4.65 2.04
C ILE A 96 -4.30 -5.11 1.51
N LEU A 97 -4.79 -6.28 1.93
CA LEU A 97 -6.13 -6.79 1.61
C LEU A 97 -7.21 -6.25 2.56
N THR A 98 -7.12 -4.97 2.90
CA THR A 98 -8.19 -4.22 3.57
C THR A 98 -8.51 -2.98 2.76
N PRO A 99 -9.73 -2.41 2.85
CA PRO A 99 -10.07 -1.18 2.14
C PRO A 99 -9.08 -0.04 2.41
N ILE A 100 -8.62 0.09 3.66
CA ILE A 100 -7.62 1.11 4.04
C ILE A 100 -6.26 0.78 3.41
N GLY A 101 -5.81 -0.48 3.49
CA GLY A 101 -4.52 -0.89 2.93
C GLY A 101 -4.44 -0.70 1.42
N THR A 102 -5.48 -1.11 0.69
CA THR A 102 -5.58 -0.92 -0.78
C THR A 102 -5.68 0.56 -1.16
N ALA A 103 -6.35 1.38 -0.35
CA ALA A 103 -6.42 2.82 -0.60
C ALA A 103 -5.07 3.55 -0.37
N LEU A 104 -4.19 3.01 0.48
CA LEU A 104 -2.91 3.64 0.83
C LEU A 104 -1.78 3.34 -0.16
N ILE A 105 -1.74 2.15 -0.75
CA ILE A 105 -0.60 1.70 -1.55
C ILE A 105 -0.33 2.66 -2.72
N GLY A 106 0.93 3.06 -2.87
CA GLY A 106 1.41 3.92 -3.94
C GLY A 106 0.94 5.38 -3.90
N LEU A 107 0.23 5.80 -2.85
CA LEU A 107 0.01 7.22 -2.57
C LEU A 107 1.28 7.87 -2.04
N SER A 108 1.50 9.13 -2.39
CA SER A 108 2.58 9.97 -1.86
C SER A 108 2.10 10.89 -0.74
N GLU A 109 3.02 11.36 0.10
CA GLU A 109 2.73 12.43 1.06
C GLU A 109 2.00 13.61 0.41
N GLY A 110 0.96 14.11 1.07
CA GLY A 110 0.07 15.15 0.58
C GLY A 110 -1.04 14.67 -0.38
N GLN A 111 -0.95 13.46 -0.94
CA GLN A 111 -2.03 12.91 -1.76
C GLN A 111 -3.22 12.48 -0.91
N SER A 112 -4.41 12.63 -1.50
CA SER A 112 -5.67 12.22 -0.90
C SER A 112 -6.42 11.28 -1.81
N ILE A 113 -7.12 10.32 -1.22
CA ILE A 113 -8.04 9.43 -1.92
C ILE A 113 -9.40 9.50 -1.24
N SER A 114 -10.45 9.41 -2.06
CA SER A 114 -11.83 9.30 -1.59
C SER A 114 -12.49 8.10 -2.23
N TRP A 115 -13.24 7.35 -1.43
CA TRP A 115 -13.97 6.17 -1.88
C TRP A 115 -15.35 6.14 -1.22
N MET A 116 -16.25 5.34 -1.78
CA MET A 116 -17.56 5.09 -1.19
C MET A 116 -17.48 3.79 -0.40
N THR A 117 -18.01 3.77 0.83
CA THR A 117 -18.23 2.50 1.54
C THR A 117 -19.44 1.78 0.97
N ARG A 118 -19.55 0.49 1.28
CA ARG A 118 -20.73 -0.33 0.98
C ARG A 118 -22.03 0.29 1.51
N ASP A 119 -21.95 1.00 2.63
CA ASP A 119 -23.10 1.66 3.27
C ASP A 119 -23.45 3.02 2.61
N GLY A 120 -22.78 3.39 1.51
CA GLY A 120 -23.04 4.63 0.77
C GLY A 120 -22.43 5.88 1.40
N HIS A 121 -21.55 5.74 2.38
CA HIS A 121 -20.84 6.87 2.98
C HIS A 121 -19.55 7.16 2.20
N ARG A 122 -19.34 8.43 1.85
CA ARG A 122 -18.07 8.88 1.30
C ARG A 122 -17.04 8.92 2.43
N ARG A 123 -15.94 8.20 2.23
CA ARG A 123 -14.76 8.26 3.09
C ARG A 123 -13.63 8.92 2.32
N SER A 124 -12.76 9.60 3.04
CA SER A 124 -11.53 10.14 2.48
C SER A 124 -10.39 9.94 3.46
N MET A 125 -9.18 9.91 2.91
CA MET A 125 -7.97 10.03 3.70
C MET A 125 -6.91 10.82 2.93
N THR A 126 -6.00 11.43 3.67
CA THR A 126 -4.82 12.13 3.16
C THR A 126 -3.58 11.52 3.79
N VAL A 127 -2.59 11.16 2.97
CA VAL A 127 -1.27 10.74 3.48
C VAL A 127 -0.57 11.99 4.02
N VAL A 128 -0.31 12.00 5.33
CA VAL A 128 0.38 13.10 6.00
C VAL A 128 1.89 12.87 5.99
N LYS A 129 2.31 11.63 6.25
CA LYS A 129 3.73 11.26 6.31
C LYS A 129 3.93 9.79 5.95
N VAL A 130 4.99 9.51 5.23
CA VAL A 130 5.48 8.16 4.94
C VAL A 130 6.85 8.01 5.60
N GLU A 131 6.98 6.97 6.41
CA GLU A 131 8.23 6.56 7.01
C GLU A 131 8.66 5.24 6.36
N GLY A 132 9.96 5.19 6.04
CA GLY A 132 10.56 4.16 5.19
C GLY A 132 10.18 2.73 5.58
N THR A 133 10.27 1.84 4.61
CA THR A 133 10.08 0.41 4.78
C THR A 133 10.90 -0.07 5.96
N ILE A 134 10.27 -0.79 6.89
CA ILE A 134 11.01 -1.46 7.98
C ILE A 134 12.06 -2.32 7.30
N ASP A 135 13.32 -1.88 7.37
CA ASP A 135 14.47 -2.63 6.93
C ASP A 135 14.62 -3.79 7.91
N THR A 136 13.87 -4.88 7.67
CA THR A 136 14.30 -6.17 8.18
C THR A 136 15.53 -6.52 7.35
N LEU A 137 16.68 -6.03 7.80
CA LEU A 137 18.00 -6.55 7.44
C LEU A 137 17.87 -8.08 7.25
N PRO A 138 18.35 -8.67 6.14
CA PRO A 138 18.53 -10.11 6.13
C PRO A 138 19.41 -10.46 7.34
N PRO A 139 19.18 -11.57 8.06
CA PRO A 139 20.20 -12.07 8.96
C PRO A 139 21.49 -12.18 8.14
N THR A 140 22.52 -11.43 8.52
CA THR A 140 23.86 -11.62 8.00
C THR A 140 24.35 -12.95 8.55
N ASP A 141 24.00 -14.01 7.85
CA ASP A 141 24.55 -15.34 8.05
C ASP A 141 25.29 -15.71 6.76
N ASP A 142 26.48 -15.14 6.61
CA ASP A 142 27.69 -15.95 6.65
C ASP A 142 28.89 -15.01 6.60
N THR A 143 29.66 -15.06 7.68
CA THR A 143 31.04 -14.59 7.68
C THR A 143 31.78 -15.44 6.65
N ASP A 144 32.22 -14.83 5.56
CA ASP A 144 33.28 -15.35 4.70
C ASP A 144 34.50 -15.71 5.57
N PRO A 145 34.82 -17.01 5.81
CA PRO A 145 36.17 -17.33 6.18
C PRO A 145 36.94 -17.36 4.86
N GLY A 146 37.61 -16.24 4.56
CA GLY A 146 38.57 -16.16 3.48
C GLY A 146 39.54 -17.33 3.46
N PRO A 147 40.21 -17.59 2.33
CA PRO A 147 40.85 -18.87 2.06
C PRO A 147 41.91 -19.17 3.12
N ALA A 148 41.72 -20.26 3.86
CA ALA A 148 42.77 -20.82 4.70
C ALA A 148 43.88 -21.33 3.79
N ALA A 149 44.94 -20.52 3.73
CA ALA A 149 46.24 -20.91 3.21
C ALA A 149 46.88 -21.95 4.15
N ALA A 150 47.23 -23.12 3.61
CA ALA A 150 48.45 -23.90 3.84
C ALA A 150 48.29 -25.32 3.28
#